data_AF-A0A6P0WST2-F1
#
_entry.id   AF-A0A6P0WST2-F1
#
_cell.length_a   1.000
_cell.length_b   1.000
_cell.length_c   1.000
_cell.angle_alpha   90.00
_cell.angle_beta   90.00
_cell.angle_gamma   90.00
#
_symmetry.space_group_name_H-M   'P 1'
#
loop_
_entity.id
_entity.type
_entity.pdbx_description
1 polymer ?
#
loop_
_entity_poly.entity_id
_entity_poly.type
_entity_poly.pdbx_seq_one_letter_code
_entity_poly.pdbx_strand_id
1 'polypeptide(L)'
;MSISEFLTNLSSLGIEIWTEKGKLKYRAVPGSLTAELREQLAERKLEIISFLQTLGETKSEHSNAIKPQARTGDIPLSTAQQRLWFVEQLMSQSFAYNVSGGLRLLGELKVDILQQTLNEMVRRHESLRTIFKVVEGKPIQVIAPNLELELPIIDLQSLPKAEQEAEILSIAVKESQRPFQLDAGPLLRPSLLRCDRYDHVLLLNMHHIVTDGWSLNLLIKELQTLYPALLKGT
;
A
#
# COMPACT_ATOMS: atom_id res chain seq x y z
N MET A 1 -30.75 -9.66 12.27
CA MET A 1 -29.63 -9.60 11.31
C MET A 1 -29.87 -8.44 10.34
N SER A 2 -28.90 -7.55 10.18
CA SER A 2 -29.02 -6.43 9.24
C SER A 2 -29.06 -6.92 7.78
N ILE A 3 -29.55 -6.08 6.86
CA ILE A 3 -29.53 -6.40 5.42
C ILE A 3 -28.09 -6.53 4.91
N SER A 4 -27.17 -5.70 5.42
CA SER A 4 -25.75 -5.74 5.04
C SER A 4 -25.08 -7.06 5.45
N GLU A 5 -25.30 -7.53 6.68
CA GLU A 5 -24.78 -8.82 7.15
C GLU A 5 -25.36 -9.98 6.36
N PHE A 6 -26.66 -9.92 6.04
CA PHE A 6 -27.33 -10.93 5.24
C PHE A 6 -26.77 -11.02 3.82
N LEU A 7 -26.56 -9.90 3.13
CA LEU A 7 -25.96 -9.87 1.80
C LEU A 7 -24.48 -10.29 1.82
N THR A 8 -23.76 -9.97 2.89
CA THR A 8 -22.37 -10.42 3.08
C THR A 8 -22.31 -11.93 3.24
N ASN A 9 -23.22 -12.51 4.03
CA ASN A 9 -23.34 -13.96 4.17
C ASN A 9 -23.63 -14.64 2.83
N LEU A 10 -24.57 -14.11 2.04
CA LEU A 10 -24.86 -14.65 0.70
C LEU A 10 -23.66 -14.57 -0.24
N SER A 11 -22.92 -13.45 -0.23
CA SER A 11 -21.69 -13.33 -1.02
C SER A 11 -20.63 -14.35 -0.60
N SER A 12 -20.52 -14.65 0.70
CA SER A 12 -19.60 -15.68 1.21
C SER A 12 -19.96 -17.10 0.74
N LEU A 13 -21.24 -17.34 0.43
CA LEU A 13 -21.74 -18.59 -0.15
C LEU A 13 -21.68 -18.61 -1.69
N GLY A 14 -21.06 -17.60 -2.31
CA GLY A 14 -20.99 -17.48 -3.77
C GLY A 14 -22.32 -17.09 -4.43
N ILE A 15 -23.22 -16.46 -3.68
CA ILE A 15 -24.50 -15.95 -4.16
C ILE A 15 -24.39 -14.44 -4.33
N GLU A 16 -24.37 -14.00 -5.58
CA GLU A 16 -24.42 -12.59 -5.94
C GLU A 16 -25.87 -12.16 -6.16
N ILE A 17 -26.26 -11.01 -5.64
CA ILE A 17 -27.60 -10.44 -5.78
C ILE A 17 -27.51 -9.00 -6.24
N TRP A 18 -28.32 -8.63 -7.23
CA TRP A 18 -28.41 -7.27 -7.76
C TRP A 18 -29.85 -6.92 -8.13
N THR A 19 -30.10 -5.64 -8.39
CA THR A 19 -31.38 -5.17 -8.92
C THR A 19 -31.23 -4.84 -10.40
N GLU A 20 -32.21 -5.25 -11.22
CA GLU A 20 -32.29 -4.89 -12.63
C GLU A 20 -33.74 -4.49 -12.94
N LYS A 21 -33.96 -3.25 -13.40
CA LYS A 21 -35.31 -2.69 -13.65
C LYS A 21 -36.28 -2.87 -12.48
N GLY A 22 -35.79 -2.67 -11.24
CA GLY A 22 -36.59 -2.80 -10.02
C GLY A 22 -36.91 -4.25 -9.60
N LYS A 23 -36.33 -5.26 -10.28
CA LYS A 23 -36.49 -6.67 -9.92
C LYS A 23 -35.20 -7.22 -9.36
N LEU A 24 -35.32 -8.05 -8.33
CA LEU A 24 -34.20 -8.77 -7.75
C LEU A 24 -33.71 -9.86 -8.72
N LYS A 25 -32.40 -9.87 -8.96
CA LYS A 25 -31.69 -10.86 -9.76
C LYS A 25 -30.61 -11.49 -8.90
N TYR A 26 -30.26 -12.73 -9.22
CA TYR A 26 -29.21 -13.43 -8.51
C TYR A 26 -28.40 -14.32 -9.44
N ARG A 27 -27.17 -14.61 -9.03
CA ARG A 27 -26.28 -15.63 -9.57
C ARG A 27 -25.79 -16.45 -8.39
N ALA A 28 -25.87 -17.77 -8.51
CA ALA A 28 -25.56 -18.68 -7.42
C ALA A 28 -24.82 -19.90 -7.98
N VAL A 29 -23.84 -20.41 -7.25
CA VAL A 29 -23.22 -21.71 -7.54
C VAL A 29 -24.29 -22.81 -7.43
N PRO A 30 -24.32 -23.85 -8.29
CA PRO A 30 -25.30 -24.92 -8.19
C PRO A 30 -25.37 -25.51 -6.77
N GLY A 31 -26.57 -25.56 -6.18
CA GLY A 31 -26.79 -26.06 -4.82
C GLY A 31 -26.57 -25.06 -3.67
N SER A 32 -25.95 -23.89 -3.92
CA SER A 32 -25.72 -22.88 -2.87
C SER A 32 -27.00 -22.19 -2.39
N LEU A 33 -28.00 -22.04 -3.28
CA LEU A 33 -29.28 -21.39 -2.96
C LEU A 33 -30.30 -22.41 -2.43
N THR A 34 -30.23 -22.70 -1.13
CA THR A 34 -31.13 -23.62 -0.41
C THR A 34 -32.58 -23.12 -0.37
N ALA A 35 -33.54 -23.99 -0.04
CA ALA A 35 -34.95 -23.62 0.10
C ALA A 35 -35.15 -22.55 1.20
N GLU A 36 -34.45 -22.70 2.33
CA GLU A 36 -34.47 -21.75 3.44
C GLU A 36 -33.96 -20.35 2.99
N LEU A 37 -32.85 -20.28 2.25
CA LEU A 37 -32.33 -19.01 1.73
C LEU A 37 -33.30 -18.36 0.73
N ARG A 38 -34.04 -19.15 -0.05
CA ARG A 38 -35.08 -18.62 -0.96
C ARG A 38 -36.23 -17.99 -0.20
N GLU A 39 -36.63 -18.60 0.92
CA GLU A 39 -37.68 -18.08 1.79
C GLU A 39 -37.25 -16.77 2.46
N GLN A 40 -36.04 -16.74 3.04
CA GLN A 40 -35.48 -15.52 3.64
C GLN A 40 -35.33 -14.38 2.61
N LEU A 41 -34.97 -14.69 1.36
CA LEU A 41 -34.93 -13.72 0.26
C LEU A 41 -36.32 -13.21 -0.13
N ALA A 42 -37.34 -14.08 -0.07
CA ALA A 42 -38.71 -13.71 -0.40
C ALA A 42 -39.32 -12.80 0.67
N GLU A 43 -39.12 -13.13 1.95
CA GLU A 43 -39.60 -12.34 3.09
C GLU A 43 -39.01 -10.93 3.12
N ARG A 44 -37.71 -10.81 2.81
CA ARG A 44 -36.98 -9.54 2.89
C ARG A 44 -36.83 -8.83 1.55
N LYS A 45 -37.56 -9.27 0.52
CA LYS A 45 -37.38 -8.83 -0.87
C LYS A 45 -37.44 -7.31 -1.03
N LEU A 46 -38.42 -6.65 -0.42
CA LEU A 46 -38.59 -5.20 -0.55
C LEU A 46 -37.48 -4.42 0.15
N GLU A 47 -37.05 -4.86 1.33
CA GLU A 47 -35.93 -4.26 2.07
C GLU A 47 -34.62 -4.41 1.29
N ILE A 48 -34.38 -5.58 0.70
CA ILE A 48 -33.19 -5.85 -0.12
C ILE A 48 -33.20 -4.98 -1.37
N ILE A 49 -34.34 -4.88 -2.07
CA ILE A 49 -34.45 -4.03 -3.26
C ILE A 49 -34.18 -2.57 -2.91
N SER A 50 -34.80 -2.06 -1.84
CA SER A 50 -34.57 -0.69 -1.36
C SER A 50 -33.10 -0.47 -1.00
N PHE A 51 -32.50 -1.36 -0.21
CA PHE A 51 -31.09 -1.27 0.17
C PHE A 51 -30.13 -1.31 -1.03
N LEU A 52 -30.37 -2.21 -1.98
CA LEU A 52 -29.59 -2.32 -3.21
C LEU A 52 -29.82 -1.15 -4.18
N GLN A 53 -30.97 -0.48 -4.12
CA GLN A 53 -31.23 0.76 -4.87
C GLN A 53 -30.53 1.94 -4.22
N THR A 54 -30.54 2.07 -2.90
CA THR A 54 -29.73 3.07 -2.19
C THR A 54 -28.24 2.89 -2.46
N LEU A 55 -27.77 1.63 -2.44
CA LEU A 55 -26.41 1.27 -2.87
C LEU A 55 -26.18 1.45 -4.38
N GLY A 56 -27.22 1.26 -5.19
CA GLY A 56 -27.20 1.38 -6.65
C GLY A 56 -27.17 2.84 -7.10
N GLU A 57 -27.80 3.77 -6.39
CA GLU A 57 -27.57 5.20 -6.58
C GLU A 57 -26.12 5.58 -6.21
N THR A 58 -25.45 4.78 -5.38
CA THR A 58 -24.01 4.89 -5.11
C THR A 58 -23.10 4.02 -6.02
N LYS A 59 -23.63 3.00 -6.74
CA LYS A 59 -22.85 2.03 -7.55
C LYS A 59 -23.22 1.97 -9.03
N SER A 60 -24.31 2.58 -9.49
CA SER A 60 -24.91 2.35 -10.82
C SER A 60 -24.51 3.37 -11.88
N GLU A 61 -23.62 4.32 -11.59
CA GLU A 61 -22.92 5.09 -12.64
C GLU A 61 -21.47 4.63 -12.87
N HIS A 62 -20.90 3.76 -12.04
CA HIS A 62 -19.45 3.52 -12.01
C HIS A 62 -19.03 2.04 -11.98
N SER A 63 -19.63 1.21 -12.84
CA SER A 63 -18.93 0.03 -13.39
C SER A 63 -18.13 0.41 -14.64
N ASN A 64 -17.48 1.58 -14.63
CA ASN A 64 -16.49 1.89 -15.65
C ASN A 64 -15.18 1.24 -15.22
N ALA A 65 -14.55 0.46 -16.10
CA ALA A 65 -13.20 -0.02 -15.89
C ALA A 65 -12.31 1.15 -15.46
N ILE A 66 -11.46 0.93 -14.45
CA ILE A 66 -10.48 1.93 -14.02
C ILE A 66 -9.59 2.23 -15.22
N LYS A 67 -9.73 3.44 -15.77
CA LYS A 67 -8.91 3.88 -16.90
C LYS A 67 -7.59 4.44 -16.39
N PRO A 68 -6.47 4.24 -17.12
CA PRO A 68 -5.26 4.99 -16.86
C PRO A 68 -5.58 6.48 -16.88
N GLN A 69 -5.21 7.17 -15.80
CA GLN A 69 -5.34 8.62 -15.73
C GLN A 69 -4.08 9.25 -16.33
N ALA A 70 -4.26 10.09 -17.34
CA ALA A 70 -3.16 10.82 -17.95
C ALA A 70 -2.43 11.67 -16.90
N ARG A 71 -1.09 11.62 -16.92
CA ARG A 71 -0.20 12.40 -16.03
C ARG A 71 0.30 13.66 -16.74
N THR A 72 -0.64 14.46 -17.23
CA THR A 72 -0.34 15.69 -17.99
C THR A 72 -0.63 16.92 -17.16
N GLY A 73 0.33 17.85 -17.12
CA GLY A 73 0.21 19.10 -16.35
C GLY A 73 0.34 18.89 -14.84
N ASP A 74 -0.11 19.89 -14.09
CA ASP A 74 -0.02 19.92 -12.64
C ASP A 74 -0.99 18.92 -11.99
N ILE A 75 -0.44 17.93 -11.29
CA ILE A 75 -1.24 16.90 -10.63
C ILE A 75 -1.56 17.39 -9.20
N PRO A 76 -2.83 17.60 -8.83
CA PRO A 76 -3.16 18.05 -7.48
C PRO A 76 -2.90 16.96 -6.45
N LEU A 77 -2.61 17.36 -5.20
CA LEU A 77 -2.61 16.44 -4.07
C LEU A 77 -4.03 15.92 -3.82
N SER A 78 -4.14 14.64 -3.44
CA SER A 78 -5.37 14.12 -2.84
C SER A 78 -5.70 14.86 -1.53
N THR A 79 -6.95 14.84 -1.10
CA THR A 79 -7.38 15.48 0.16
C THR A 79 -6.57 14.99 1.37
N ALA A 80 -6.23 13.70 1.41
CA ALA A 80 -5.40 13.14 2.47
C ALA A 80 -3.96 13.70 2.43
N GLN A 81 -3.37 13.79 1.24
CA GLN A 81 -2.04 14.36 1.06
C GLN A 81 -2.02 15.86 1.37
N GLN A 82 -3.06 16.63 0.99
CA GLN A 82 -3.16 18.07 1.31
C GLN A 82 -3.08 18.33 2.82
N ARG A 83 -3.77 17.50 3.61
CA ARG A 83 -3.72 17.58 5.08
C ARG A 83 -2.32 17.29 5.62
N LEU A 84 -1.65 16.24 5.14
CA LEU A 84 -0.28 15.91 5.56
C LEU A 84 0.70 17.01 5.15
N TRP A 85 0.60 17.50 3.91
CA TRP A 85 1.42 18.59 3.41
C TRP A 85 1.24 19.87 4.24
N PHE A 86 0.00 20.23 4.59
CA PHE A 86 -0.28 21.39 5.44
C PHE A 86 0.36 21.27 6.82
N VAL A 87 0.27 20.10 7.46
CA VAL A 87 0.94 19.88 8.76
C VAL A 87 2.45 19.98 8.64
N GLU A 88 3.04 19.45 7.55
CA GLU A 88 4.46 19.57 7.29
C GLU A 88 4.92 21.04 7.12
N GLN A 89 4.10 21.89 6.50
CA GLN A 89 4.42 23.33 6.41
C GLN A 89 4.44 24.04 7.77
N LEU A 90 3.73 23.51 8.77
CA LEU A 90 3.69 24.06 10.12
C LEU A 90 4.80 23.52 11.03
N MET A 91 5.29 22.32 10.75
CA MET A 91 6.28 21.62 11.58
C MET A 91 7.59 21.47 10.81
N SER A 92 8.54 22.38 11.03
CA SER A 92 9.86 22.28 10.40
C SER A 92 10.59 21.01 10.84
N GLN A 93 11.02 20.18 9.89
CA GLN A 93 11.87 18.99 10.12
C GLN A 93 11.22 17.94 11.05
N SER A 94 9.92 17.71 10.89
CA SER A 94 9.23 16.67 11.66
C SER A 94 9.52 15.26 11.13
N PHE A 95 9.47 14.28 12.02
CA PHE A 95 9.45 12.85 11.69
C PHE A 95 8.12 12.19 12.09
N ALA A 96 7.13 12.98 12.53
CA ALA A 96 5.87 12.48 13.07
C ALA A 96 5.05 11.65 12.05
N TYR A 97 5.30 11.85 10.76
CA TYR A 97 4.66 11.12 9.67
C TYR A 97 5.62 10.18 8.94
N ASN A 98 6.71 9.78 9.59
CA ASN A 98 7.52 8.67 9.08
C ASN A 98 6.81 7.35 9.37
N VAL A 99 6.72 6.51 8.33
CA VAL A 99 6.31 5.11 8.42
C VAL A 99 7.58 4.28 8.28
N SER A 100 7.92 3.55 9.33
CA SER A 100 9.18 2.79 9.42
C SER A 100 8.89 1.33 9.69
N GLY A 101 9.60 0.44 8.99
CA GLY A 101 9.49 -1.01 9.15
C GLY A 101 10.85 -1.70 9.01
N GLY A 102 10.97 -2.88 9.60
CA GLY A 102 12.17 -3.73 9.50
C GLY A 102 11.80 -5.15 9.10
N LEU A 103 12.58 -5.75 8.21
CA LEU A 103 12.48 -7.15 7.80
C LEU A 103 13.78 -7.86 8.12
N ARG A 104 13.70 -8.95 8.89
CA ARG A 104 14.85 -9.84 9.06
C ARG A 104 14.88 -10.88 7.95
N LEU A 105 15.99 -10.92 7.23
CA LEU A 105 16.23 -11.77 6.07
C LEU A 105 17.25 -12.83 6.47
N LEU A 106 16.85 -14.09 6.44
CA LEU A 106 17.68 -15.22 6.82
C LEU A 106 18.13 -16.00 5.57
N GLY A 107 19.39 -16.40 5.54
CA GLY A 107 20.01 -17.14 4.44
C GLY A 107 20.92 -16.29 3.57
N GLU A 108 21.35 -16.86 2.44
CA GLU A 108 22.21 -16.14 1.49
C GLU A 108 21.44 -15.02 0.79
N LEU A 109 21.99 -13.81 0.85
CA LEU A 109 21.39 -12.61 0.27
C LEU A 109 22.31 -12.05 -0.83
N LYS A 110 21.78 -11.93 -2.05
CA LYS A 110 22.42 -11.21 -3.15
C LYS A 110 22.00 -9.75 -3.11
N VAL A 111 22.87 -8.89 -2.55
CA VAL A 111 22.54 -7.48 -2.27
C VAL A 111 22.29 -6.69 -3.55
N ASP A 112 22.98 -7.02 -4.64
CA ASP A 112 22.76 -6.46 -5.98
C ASP A 112 21.35 -6.76 -6.49
N ILE A 113 20.87 -8.00 -6.31
CA ILE A 113 19.51 -8.40 -6.67
C ILE A 113 18.47 -7.74 -5.76
N LEU A 114 18.77 -7.57 -4.47
CA LEU A 114 17.90 -6.85 -3.55
C LEU A 114 17.74 -5.38 -3.99
N GLN A 115 18.83 -4.71 -4.34
CA GLN A 115 18.77 -3.33 -4.81
C GLN A 115 18.00 -3.21 -6.14
N GLN A 116 18.22 -4.14 -7.08
CA GLN A 116 17.41 -4.21 -8.32
C GLN A 116 15.92 -4.41 -8.02
N THR A 117 15.60 -5.25 -7.03
CA THR A 117 14.22 -5.50 -6.62
C THR A 117 13.55 -4.23 -6.10
N LEU A 118 14.23 -3.48 -5.22
CA LEU A 118 13.72 -2.22 -4.69
C LEU A 118 13.51 -1.18 -5.81
N ASN A 119 14.43 -1.09 -6.76
CA ASN A 119 14.31 -0.20 -7.91
C ASN A 119 13.15 -0.59 -8.84
N GLU A 120 12.90 -1.88 -9.05
CA GLU A 120 11.75 -2.35 -9.82
C GLU A 120 10.42 -1.99 -9.14
N MET A 121 10.35 -2.07 -7.80
CA MET A 121 9.19 -1.61 -7.04
C MET A 121 8.98 -0.09 -7.22
N VAL A 122 10.03 0.72 -7.13
CA VAL A 122 9.94 2.18 -7.36
C VAL A 122 9.52 2.50 -8.79
N ARG A 123 10.03 1.77 -9.78
CA ARG A 123 9.63 1.93 -11.18
C ARG A 123 8.14 1.69 -11.36
N ARG A 124 7.62 0.61 -10.76
CA ARG A 124 6.23 0.16 -10.85
C ARG A 124 5.24 1.06 -10.08
N HIS A 125 5.66 1.65 -8.96
CA HIS A 125 4.79 2.46 -8.10
C HIS A 125 5.13 3.94 -8.16
N GLU A 126 4.34 4.71 -8.92
CA GLU A 126 4.52 6.16 -9.07
C GLU A 126 4.67 6.90 -7.75
N SER A 127 3.89 6.52 -6.73
CA SER A 127 3.92 7.14 -5.39
C SER A 127 5.33 7.16 -4.78
N LEU A 128 6.13 6.11 -4.99
CA LEU A 128 7.47 5.98 -4.42
C LEU A 128 8.51 6.91 -5.07
N ARG A 129 8.17 7.49 -6.22
CA ARG A 129 8.98 8.43 -6.98
C ARG A 129 8.30 9.78 -7.16
N THR A 130 7.34 10.08 -6.29
CA THR A 130 6.64 11.36 -6.23
C THR A 130 7.26 12.28 -5.19
N ILE A 131 7.44 13.54 -5.56
CA ILE A 131 7.76 14.67 -4.67
C ILE A 131 6.63 15.70 -4.74
N PHE A 132 6.62 16.64 -3.80
CA PHE A 132 5.56 17.63 -3.63
C PHE A 132 6.14 19.03 -3.73
N LYS A 133 5.76 19.78 -4.76
CA LYS A 133 6.23 21.16 -4.99
C LYS A 133 5.08 22.14 -4.90
N VAL A 134 5.42 23.43 -4.76
CA VAL A 134 4.45 24.52 -4.86
C VAL A 134 4.65 25.22 -6.19
N VAL A 135 3.60 25.29 -7.00
CA VAL A 135 3.56 26.06 -8.26
C VAL A 135 2.39 27.04 -8.14
N GLU A 136 2.67 28.33 -8.34
CA GLU A 136 1.66 29.40 -8.22
C GLU A 136 0.86 29.36 -6.90
N GLY A 137 1.53 29.03 -5.80
CA GLY A 137 0.91 28.96 -4.46
C GLY A 137 0.06 27.71 -4.22
N LYS A 138 0.03 26.75 -5.15
CA LYS A 138 -0.71 25.47 -4.99
C LYS A 138 0.26 24.30 -4.88
N PRO A 139 0.06 23.38 -3.91
CA PRO A 139 0.86 22.17 -3.86
C PRO A 139 0.44 21.22 -4.99
N ILE A 140 1.45 20.65 -5.66
CA ILE A 140 1.31 19.69 -6.75
C ILE A 140 2.18 18.47 -6.51
N GLN A 141 1.79 17.33 -7.10
CA GLN A 141 2.58 16.11 -7.17
C GLN A 141 3.45 16.16 -8.43
N VAL A 142 4.74 15.91 -8.25
CA VAL A 142 5.70 15.76 -9.36
C VAL A 142 6.22 14.34 -9.32
N ILE A 143 5.83 13.55 -10.32
CA ILE A 143 6.19 12.14 -10.43
C ILE A 143 7.43 12.04 -11.32
N ALA A 144 8.57 11.63 -10.77
CA ALA A 144 9.79 11.46 -11.56
C ALA A 144 9.62 10.30 -12.55
N PRO A 145 10.00 10.42 -13.83
CA PRO A 145 9.82 9.34 -14.82
C PRO A 145 10.64 8.09 -14.48
N ASN A 146 11.79 8.29 -13.85
CA ASN A 146 12.63 7.25 -13.26
C ASN A 146 13.22 7.78 -11.94
N LEU A 147 13.51 6.87 -11.02
CA LEU A 147 14.21 7.15 -9.77
C LEU A 147 14.94 5.87 -9.36
N GLU A 148 16.25 5.97 -9.15
CA GLU A 148 17.06 4.89 -8.61
C GLU A 148 17.35 5.15 -7.13
N LEU A 149 17.03 4.18 -6.29
CA LEU A 149 17.35 4.17 -4.88
C LEU A 149 18.76 3.61 -4.65
N GLU A 150 19.46 4.30 -3.76
CA GLU A 150 20.64 3.74 -3.10
C GLU A 150 20.21 2.77 -2.01
N LEU A 151 20.99 1.71 -1.80
CA LEU A 151 20.87 0.80 -0.68
C LEU A 151 22.14 0.85 0.17
N PRO A 152 22.23 1.79 1.14
CA PRO A 152 23.32 1.82 2.10
C PRO A 152 23.43 0.49 2.87
N ILE A 153 24.66 -0.01 3.00
CA ILE A 153 24.96 -1.23 3.73
C ILE A 153 25.74 -0.86 4.99
N ILE A 154 25.23 -1.29 6.14
CA ILE A 154 25.87 -1.10 7.44
C ILE A 154 26.33 -2.48 7.92
N ASP A 155 27.64 -2.65 8.07
CA ASP A 155 28.22 -3.92 8.51
C ASP A 155 28.27 -3.99 10.04
N LEU A 156 27.54 -4.95 10.61
CA LEU A 156 27.51 -5.23 12.04
C LEU A 156 28.23 -6.54 12.39
N GLN A 157 28.82 -7.22 11.41
CA GLN A 157 29.49 -8.51 11.60
C GLN A 157 30.72 -8.42 12.52
N SER A 158 31.32 -7.23 12.64
CA SER A 158 32.44 -6.96 13.55
C SER A 158 32.00 -6.81 15.01
N LEU A 159 30.71 -6.60 15.28
CA LEU A 159 30.20 -6.46 16.64
C LEU A 159 29.97 -7.84 17.29
N PRO A 160 30.18 -7.98 18.61
CA PRO A 160 29.76 -9.17 19.33
C PRO A 160 28.26 -9.43 19.17
N LYS A 161 27.84 -10.69 19.02
CA LYS A 161 26.41 -11.07 18.83
C LYS A 161 25.49 -10.53 19.93
N ALA A 162 25.99 -10.41 21.17
CA ALA A 162 25.23 -9.86 22.29
C ALA A 162 24.92 -8.36 22.15
N GLU A 163 25.69 -7.62 21.35
CA GLU A 163 25.55 -6.18 21.13
C GLU A 163 24.80 -5.84 19.83
N GLN A 164 24.75 -6.79 18.88
CA GLN A 164 24.14 -6.58 17.56
C GLN A 164 22.67 -6.16 17.63
N GLU A 165 21.84 -6.81 18.46
CA GLU A 165 20.42 -6.46 18.57
C GLU A 165 20.19 -5.04 19.10
N ALA A 166 21.00 -4.61 20.07
CA ALA A 166 20.91 -3.26 20.61
C ALA A 166 21.31 -2.23 19.55
N GLU A 167 22.34 -2.52 18.74
CA GLU A 167 22.77 -1.62 17.67
C GLU A 167 21.76 -1.58 16.51
N ILE A 168 21.15 -2.71 16.14
CA ILE A 168 20.06 -2.75 15.15
C ILE A 168 18.91 -1.82 15.58
N LEU A 169 18.47 -1.91 16.84
CA LEU A 169 17.41 -1.04 17.37
C LEU A 169 17.84 0.43 17.41
N SER A 170 19.07 0.72 17.83
CA SER A 170 19.66 2.06 17.82
C SER A 170 19.63 2.68 16.42
N ILE A 171 20.07 1.95 15.40
CA ILE A 171 20.05 2.39 14.00
C ILE A 171 18.62 2.57 13.51
N ALA A 172 17.73 1.61 13.77
CA ALA A 172 16.33 1.68 13.34
C ALA A 172 15.62 2.92 13.92
N VAL A 173 15.84 3.23 15.20
CA VAL A 173 15.28 4.43 15.85
C VAL A 173 15.84 5.69 15.20
N LYS A 174 17.16 5.80 15.00
CA LYS A 174 17.78 6.96 14.36
C LYS A 174 17.22 7.20 12.96
N GLU A 175 17.11 6.15 12.15
CA GLU A 175 16.56 6.27 10.79
C GLU A 175 15.06 6.62 10.78
N SER A 176 14.27 6.07 11.70
CA SER A 176 12.84 6.41 11.84
C SER A 176 12.61 7.88 12.21
N GLN A 177 13.57 8.50 12.90
CA GLN A 177 13.51 9.90 13.34
C GLN A 177 14.13 10.88 12.35
N ARG A 178 14.72 10.39 11.25
CA ARG A 178 15.30 11.24 10.22
C ARG A 178 14.19 11.88 9.38
N PRO A 179 14.05 13.22 9.34
CA PRO A 179 13.01 13.88 8.56
C PRO A 179 13.12 13.62 7.05
N PHE A 180 12.03 13.80 6.31
CA PHE A 180 12.03 13.81 4.85
C PHE A 180 11.82 15.24 4.33
N GLN A 181 12.44 15.55 3.19
CA GLN A 181 12.17 16.78 2.45
C GLN A 181 11.20 16.47 1.31
N LEU A 182 9.94 16.90 1.45
CA LEU A 182 8.87 16.51 0.53
C LEU A 182 9.07 17.01 -0.91
N ASP A 183 9.83 18.09 -1.08
CA ASP A 183 10.10 18.77 -2.36
C ASP A 183 11.36 18.28 -3.08
N ALA A 184 12.23 17.54 -2.37
CA ALA A 184 13.49 17.00 -2.91
C ALA A 184 13.45 15.48 -3.08
N GLY A 185 12.85 14.76 -2.12
CA GLY A 185 12.85 13.30 -2.11
C GLY A 185 14.26 12.68 -2.02
N PRO A 186 14.40 11.36 -2.24
CA PRO A 186 13.32 10.37 -2.33
C PRO A 186 12.56 10.25 -0.99
N LEU A 187 11.27 9.90 -1.05
CA LEU A 187 10.40 9.75 0.15
C LEU A 187 10.32 8.31 0.67
N LEU A 188 11.28 7.49 0.23
CA LEU A 188 11.60 6.14 0.67
C LEU A 188 13.12 6.05 0.80
N ARG A 189 13.59 5.59 1.97
CA ARG A 189 15.01 5.34 2.26
C ARG A 189 15.18 3.93 2.83
N PRO A 190 15.68 2.98 2.04
CA PRO A 190 16.05 1.67 2.53
C PRO A 190 17.46 1.68 3.14
N SER A 191 17.75 0.75 4.05
CA SER A 191 19.13 0.45 4.48
C SER A 191 19.25 -1.02 4.87
N LEU A 192 20.38 -1.65 4.55
CA LEU A 192 20.64 -3.05 4.87
C LEU A 192 21.67 -3.15 5.99
N LEU A 193 21.28 -3.73 7.12
CA LEU A 193 22.18 -4.08 8.22
C LEU A 193 22.64 -5.53 8.03
N ARG A 194 23.93 -5.76 7.87
CA ARG A 194 24.51 -7.11 7.74
C ARG A 194 24.97 -7.59 9.11
N CYS A 195 24.26 -8.55 9.69
CA CYS A 195 24.53 -9.05 11.04
C CYS A 195 25.48 -10.25 11.01
N ASP A 196 25.32 -11.11 10.01
CA ASP A 196 26.17 -12.27 9.72
C ASP A 196 26.13 -12.56 8.21
N ARG A 197 26.82 -13.61 7.76
CA ARG A 197 26.73 -14.11 6.38
C ARG A 197 25.30 -14.47 5.97
N TYR A 198 24.51 -14.99 6.91
CA TYR A 198 23.15 -15.50 6.68
C TYR A 198 22.06 -14.77 7.47
N ASP A 199 22.38 -13.60 8.04
CA ASP A 199 21.44 -12.83 8.86
C ASP A 199 21.56 -11.35 8.55
N HIS A 200 20.48 -10.76 8.05
CA HIS A 200 20.44 -9.38 7.59
C HIS A 200 19.13 -8.72 8.04
N VAL A 201 19.16 -7.41 8.27
CA VAL A 201 17.97 -6.62 8.57
C VAL A 201 17.81 -5.53 7.51
N LEU A 202 16.75 -5.59 6.73
CA LEU A 202 16.37 -4.53 5.80
C LEU A 202 15.43 -3.56 6.52
N LEU A 203 15.87 -2.32 6.69
CA LEU A 203 15.02 -1.22 7.17
C LEU A 203 14.41 -0.50 5.97
N LEU A 204 13.12 -0.16 6.09
CA LEU A 204 12.36 0.61 5.10
C LEU A 204 11.72 1.80 5.82
N ASN A 205 12.20 3.01 5.54
CA ASN A 205 11.67 4.25 6.10
C ASN A 205 11.04 5.08 4.99
N MET A 206 9.83 5.58 5.21
CA MET A 206 9.02 6.25 4.19
C MET A 206 8.23 7.39 4.79
N HIS A 207 7.84 8.38 3.99
CA HIS A 207 6.91 9.41 4.44
C HIS A 207 5.45 8.97 4.20
N HIS A 208 4.56 9.19 5.17
CA HIS A 208 3.15 8.79 5.10
C HIS A 208 2.35 9.50 3.97
N ILE A 209 2.92 10.53 3.35
CA ILE A 209 2.31 11.21 2.19
C ILE A 209 2.39 10.37 0.89
N VAL A 210 3.30 9.40 0.83
CA VAL A 210 3.48 8.47 -0.31
C VAL A 210 3.15 7.02 0.02
N THR A 211 2.90 6.70 1.29
CA THR A 211 2.58 5.35 1.75
C THR A 211 1.67 5.36 2.97
N ASP A 212 1.08 4.22 3.29
CA ASP A 212 0.40 3.95 4.55
C ASP A 212 0.78 2.55 5.08
N GLY A 213 0.29 2.19 6.26
CA GLY A 213 0.59 0.89 6.87
C GLY A 213 0.06 -0.31 6.05
N TRP A 214 -1.02 -0.14 5.28
CA TRP A 214 -1.53 -1.21 4.42
C TRP A 214 -0.61 -1.41 3.21
N SER A 215 -0.26 -0.32 2.55
CA SER A 215 0.62 -0.26 1.39
C SER A 215 2.00 -0.82 1.72
N LEU A 216 2.52 -0.54 2.92
CA LEU A 216 3.78 -1.16 3.39
C LEU A 216 3.70 -2.69 3.37
N ASN A 217 2.62 -3.29 3.86
CA ASN A 217 2.44 -4.74 3.82
C ASN A 217 2.35 -5.29 2.39
N LEU A 218 1.76 -4.53 1.46
CA LEU A 218 1.72 -4.91 0.05
C LEU A 218 3.13 -4.86 -0.58
N LEU A 219 3.91 -3.81 -0.30
CA LEU A 219 5.29 -3.68 -0.75
C LEU A 219 6.17 -4.81 -0.23
N ILE A 220 5.98 -5.24 1.03
CA ILE A 220 6.69 -6.39 1.60
C ILE A 220 6.35 -7.68 0.84
N LYS A 221 5.07 -7.92 0.52
CA LYS A 221 4.66 -9.11 -0.27
C LYS A 221 5.22 -9.08 -1.69
N GLU A 222 5.30 -7.89 -2.28
CA GLU A 222 5.87 -7.71 -3.61
C GLU A 222 7.38 -7.95 -3.61
N LEU A 223 8.11 -7.46 -2.59
CA LEU A 223 9.53 -7.77 -2.39
C LEU A 223 9.78 -9.29 -2.34
N GLN A 224 8.94 -10.03 -1.61
CA GLN A 224 9.00 -11.50 -1.51
C GLN A 224 8.73 -12.20 -2.86
N THR A 225 8.05 -11.54 -3.78
CA THR A 225 7.74 -12.09 -5.12
C THR A 225 8.81 -11.73 -6.14
N LEU A 226 9.23 -10.46 -6.17
CA LEU A 226 10.16 -9.93 -7.16
C LEU A 226 11.60 -10.40 -6.92
N TYR A 227 12.05 -10.47 -5.66
CA TYR A 227 13.44 -10.86 -5.38
C TYR A 227 13.77 -12.27 -5.89
N PRO A 228 12.98 -13.32 -5.58
CA PRO A 228 13.23 -14.66 -6.12
C PRO A 228 13.10 -14.74 -7.65
N ALA A 229 12.24 -13.91 -8.25
CA ALA A 229 12.03 -13.87 -9.69
C ALA A 229 13.27 -13.29 -10.40
N LEU A 230 13.74 -12.12 -9.95
CA LEU A 230 14.97 -11.50 -10.43
C LEU A 230 16.21 -12.38 -10.17
N LEU A 231 16.28 -13.05 -9.02
CA LEU A 231 17.35 -14.01 -8.71
C LEU A 231 17.43 -15.16 -9.72
N LYS A 232 16.28 -15.58 -10.27
CA LYS A 232 16.17 -16.62 -11.29
C LYS A 232 16.25 -16.09 -12.73
N GLY A 233 16.20 -14.77 -12.91
CA GLY A 233 16.17 -14.12 -14.23
C GLY A 233 14.82 -14.23 -14.94
N THR A 234 13.72 -14.32 -14.19
CA THR A 234 12.33 -14.41 -14.68
C THR A 234 11.51 -13.22 -14.22
#